data_AF-A0A0G4PQD1-F1
#
_entry.id   AF-A0A0G4PQD1-F1
#
_cell.length_a   1.000
_cell.length_b   1.000
_cell.length_c   1.000
_cell.angle_alpha   90.00
_cell.angle_beta   90.00
_cell.angle_gamma   90.00
#
_symmetry.space_group_name_H-M   'P 1'
#
loop_
_entity.id
_entity.type
_entity.pdbx_description
1 polymer ?
#
loop_
_entity_poly.entity_id
_entity_poly.type
_entity_poly.pdbx_seq_one_letter_code
_entity_poly.pdbx_strand_id
1 'polypeptide(L)'
;MNRLSEGPRYEEVTPEELASIKIAMVGGRGGMATNSGHWYNCTNGHPFAIGECGMPMQLARCPECGAPIGGHNHQAVEGVSRAEQME
;
A
#
# COMPACT_ATOMS: atom_id res chain seq x y z
N MET A 1 18.34 4.29 -33.81
CA MET A 1 18.09 3.82 -32.43
C MET A 1 16.76 4.38 -31.97
N ASN A 2 15.70 3.58 -31.96
CA ASN A 2 14.33 4.01 -31.67
C ASN A 2 14.17 4.25 -30.16
N ARG A 3 13.79 5.49 -29.78
CA ARG A 3 13.49 5.87 -28.40
C ARG A 3 12.15 5.24 -27.99
N LEU A 4 12.19 4.11 -27.30
CA LEU A 4 11.06 3.59 -26.55
C LEU A 4 11.15 4.15 -25.11
N SER A 5 10.15 4.92 -24.69
CA SER A 5 9.75 5.29 -23.30
C SER A 5 9.81 6.80 -22.95
N GLU A 6 8.73 7.53 -23.24
CA GLU A 6 8.44 8.88 -22.71
C GLU A 6 7.09 8.89 -21.96
N GLY A 7 6.93 8.04 -20.95
CA GLY A 7 5.79 8.13 -20.00
C GLY A 7 5.18 6.80 -19.54
N PRO A 8 4.34 6.83 -18.49
CA PRO A 8 3.59 5.66 -18.04
C PRO A 8 2.59 5.23 -19.12
N ARG A 9 2.67 3.97 -19.55
CA ARG A 9 1.68 3.35 -20.43
C ARG A 9 0.59 2.72 -19.57
N TYR A 10 -0.64 3.14 -19.76
CA TYR A 10 -1.81 2.49 -19.21
C TYR A 10 -2.49 1.72 -20.35
N GLU A 11 -2.54 0.40 -20.20
CA GLU A 11 -3.23 -0.51 -21.12
C GLU A 11 -4.17 -1.40 -20.31
N GLU A 12 -5.27 -1.81 -20.93
CA GLU A 12 -6.26 -2.67 -20.28
C GLU A 12 -5.69 -4.08 -20.13
N VAL A 13 -5.49 -4.50 -18.89
CA VAL A 13 -4.96 -5.84 -18.57
C VAL A 13 -6.08 -6.86 -18.75
N THR A 14 -5.80 -7.93 -19.48
CA THR A 14 -6.80 -9.00 -19.67
C THR A 14 -7.10 -9.72 -18.34
N PRO A 15 -8.26 -10.36 -18.19
CA PRO A 15 -8.59 -11.12 -16.99
C PRO A 15 -7.56 -12.22 -16.64
N GLU A 16 -6.93 -12.82 -17.66
CA GLU A 16 -5.94 -13.89 -17.52
C GLU A 16 -4.57 -13.36 -17.05
N GLU A 17 -4.13 -12.23 -17.59
CA GLU A 17 -2.94 -11.54 -17.11
C GLU A 17 -3.13 -11.04 -15.68
N LEU A 18 -4.31 -10.49 -15.38
CA LEU A 18 -4.67 -10.05 -14.03
C LEU A 18 -4.65 -11.23 -13.05
N ALA A 19 -5.12 -12.41 -13.45
CA ALA A 19 -5.07 -13.62 -12.64
C ALA A 19 -3.62 -14.10 -12.40
N SER A 20 -2.77 -14.02 -13.43
CA SER A 20 -1.35 -14.40 -13.35
C SER A 20 -0.58 -13.50 -12.38
N ILE A 21 -0.83 -12.19 -12.42
CA ILE A 21 -0.25 -11.23 -11.48
C ILE A 21 -0.69 -11.53 -10.05
N LYS A 22 -1.97 -11.83 -9.82
CA LYS A 22 -2.48 -12.16 -8.47
C LYS A 22 -1.80 -13.39 -7.88
N ILE A 23 -1.63 -14.46 -8.66
CA ILE A 23 -0.98 -15.70 -8.18
C ILE A 23 0.46 -15.41 -7.75
N ALA A 24 1.21 -14.65 -8.56
CA ALA A 24 2.59 -14.30 -8.26
C ALA A 24 2.71 -13.38 -7.02
N MET A 25 1.82 -12.39 -6.91
CA MET A 25 1.87 -11.36 -5.86
C MET A 25 1.30 -11.82 -4.52
N VAL A 26 0.38 -12.79 -4.49
CA VAL A 26 -0.28 -13.25 -3.26
C VAL A 26 0.25 -14.60 -2.80
N GLY A 27 0.49 -15.56 -3.71
CA GLY A 27 0.82 -16.95 -3.36
C GLY A 27 2.31 -17.30 -3.32
N GLY A 28 3.19 -16.42 -3.81
CA GLY A 28 4.64 -16.64 -3.82
C GLY A 28 5.29 -16.58 -2.44
N ARG A 29 6.49 -17.14 -2.30
CA ARG A 29 7.32 -17.00 -1.09
C ARG A 29 7.81 -15.54 -1.02
N GLY A 30 7.08 -14.70 -0.27
CA GLY A 30 7.22 -13.24 -0.23
C GLY A 30 5.99 -12.45 -0.74
N GLY A 31 4.87 -13.12 -1.05
CA GLY A 31 3.63 -12.46 -1.48
C GLY A 31 2.89 -11.76 -0.33
N MET A 32 1.94 -10.87 -0.66
CA MET A 32 1.21 -10.06 0.34
C MET A 32 0.44 -10.88 1.39
N ALA A 33 0.10 -12.15 1.11
CA ALA A 33 -0.48 -13.04 2.14
C ALA A 33 0.52 -13.41 3.26
N THR A 34 1.81 -13.18 3.03
CA THR A 34 2.91 -13.49 3.97
C THR A 34 3.48 -12.25 4.64
N ASN A 35 3.19 -11.05 4.14
CA ASN A 35 3.64 -9.80 4.72
C ASN A 35 2.62 -9.34 5.77
N SER A 36 3.10 -9.01 6.97
CA SER A 36 2.28 -8.58 8.12
C SER A 36 1.66 -7.19 7.93
N GLY A 37 1.15 -6.89 6.73
CA GLY A 37 0.65 -5.58 6.40
C GLY A 37 -0.65 -5.30 7.14
N HIS A 38 -0.73 -4.14 7.79
CA HIS A 38 -1.92 -3.71 8.53
C HIS A 38 -2.53 -2.47 7.88
N TRP A 39 -3.85 -2.37 7.97
CA TRP A 39 -4.59 -1.20 7.54
C TRP A 39 -4.64 -0.15 8.64
N TYR A 40 -4.56 1.12 8.25
CA TYR A 40 -4.64 2.28 9.12
C TYR A 40 -5.54 3.34 8.50
N ASN A 41 -6.11 4.19 9.33
CA ASN A 41 -6.88 5.36 8.96
C ASN A 41 -6.10 6.61 9.34
N CYS A 42 -6.10 7.61 8.46
CA CYS A 42 -5.62 8.94 8.82
C CYS A 42 -6.60 9.65 9.77
N THR A 43 -6.21 10.80 10.33
CA THR A 43 -7.09 11.59 11.23
C THR A 43 -8.42 12.03 10.61
N ASN A 44 -8.54 11.99 9.28
CA ASN A 44 -9.77 12.30 8.55
C ASN A 44 -10.55 11.04 8.13
N GLY A 45 -10.08 9.84 8.49
CA GLY A 45 -10.75 8.57 8.21
C GLY A 45 -10.39 7.90 6.87
N HIS A 46 -9.41 8.42 6.12
CA HIS A 46 -8.99 7.79 4.86
C HIS A 46 -8.11 6.56 5.12
N PRO A 47 -8.42 5.40 4.50
CA PRO A 47 -7.68 4.17 4.71
C PRO A 47 -6.36 4.13 3.93
N PHE A 48 -5.32 3.59 4.55
CA PHE A 48 -4.02 3.33 3.93
C PHE A 48 -3.39 2.04 4.50
N ALA A 49 -2.58 1.35 3.71
CA ALA A 49 -1.94 0.10 4.12
C ALA A 49 -0.45 0.32 4.44
N ILE A 50 0.03 -0.31 5.51
CA ILE A 50 1.47 -0.39 5.84
C ILE A 50 1.91 -1.83 5.59
N GLY A 51 2.65 -2.07 4.50
CA GLY A 51 2.94 -3.43 4.02
C GLY A 51 4.08 -4.17 4.73
N GLU A 52 5.20 -3.51 5.04
CA GLU A 52 6.48 -4.13 5.44
C GLU A 52 6.42 -4.83 6.82
N CYS A 53 6.65 -4.09 7.90
CA CYS A 53 6.57 -4.62 9.27
C CYS A 53 5.15 -4.50 9.88
N GLY A 54 4.18 -4.02 9.10
CA GLY A 54 2.82 -3.75 9.55
C GLY A 54 2.67 -2.52 10.44
N MET A 55 3.75 -1.86 10.84
CA MET A 55 3.71 -0.78 11.82
C MET A 55 4.34 0.53 11.31
N PRO A 56 3.94 1.69 11.86
CA PRO A 56 4.40 2.98 11.36
C PRO A 56 5.89 3.23 11.63
N MET A 57 6.70 3.26 10.57
CA MET A 57 8.15 3.46 10.65
C MET A 57 8.66 4.68 9.86
N GLN A 58 7.86 5.16 8.91
CA GLN A 58 8.17 6.32 8.10
C GLN A 58 7.00 7.31 8.12
N LEU A 59 7.32 8.61 8.15
CA LEU A 59 6.35 9.69 7.94
C LEU A 59 6.01 9.81 6.47
N ALA A 60 4.72 9.89 6.18
CA ALA A 60 4.19 10.17 4.85
C ALA A 60 3.00 11.13 4.95
N ARG A 61 2.42 11.49 3.81
CA ARG A 61 1.20 12.31 3.74
C ARG A 61 0.07 11.51 3.12
N CYS A 62 -1.13 11.65 3.67
CA CYS A 62 -2.33 11.08 3.09
C CYS A 62 -2.50 11.61 1.65
N PRO A 63 -2.67 10.74 0.64
CA PRO A 63 -2.83 11.17 -0.74
C PRO A 63 -4.15 11.91 -0.98
N GLU A 64 -5.15 11.74 -0.11
CA GLU A 64 -6.47 12.38 -0.25
C GLU A 64 -6.53 13.76 0.43
N CYS A 65 -6.15 13.84 1.71
CA CYS A 65 -6.29 15.08 2.48
C CYS A 65 -4.97 15.75 2.90
N GLY A 66 -3.82 15.14 2.59
CA GLY A 66 -2.51 15.70 2.92
C GLY A 66 -2.13 15.66 4.42
N ALA A 67 -3.00 15.11 5.27
CA ALA A 67 -2.73 14.91 6.70
C ALA A 67 -1.51 14.01 6.91
N PRO A 68 -0.73 14.22 7.99
CA PRO A 68 0.39 13.34 8.31
C PRO A 68 -0.12 11.91 8.56
N ILE A 69 0.53 10.93 7.94
CA ILE A 69 0.27 9.50 8.13
C ILE A 69 1.58 8.75 8.41
N GLY A 70 1.47 7.49 8.81
CA GLY A 70 2.64 6.70 9.20
C GLY A 70 3.13 7.10 10.58
N GLY A 71 4.44 7.17 10.78
CA GLY A 71 5.02 7.36 12.11
C GLY A 71 6.50 6.97 12.21
N HIS A 72 6.99 6.78 13.43
CA HIS A 72 8.38 6.42 13.70
C HIS A 72 8.45 5.44 14.87
N ASN A 73 9.46 4.54 14.87
CA ASN A 73 9.67 3.55 15.93
C ASN A 73 8.39 2.76 16.28
N HIS A 74 7.62 2.37 15.26
CA HIS A 74 6.32 1.69 15.40
C HIS A 74 5.22 2.50 16.10
N GLN A 75 5.41 3.81 16.28
CA GLN A 75 4.41 4.72 16.83
C GLN A 75 3.81 5.55 15.71
N ALA A 76 2.48 5.47 15.58
CA ALA A 76 1.73 6.29 14.65
C ALA A 76 1.80 7.77 15.02
N VAL A 77 1.72 8.65 14.03
CA VAL A 77 1.49 10.08 14.29
C VAL A 77 0.10 10.30 14.91
N GLU A 78 -0.05 11.43 15.61
CA GLU A 78 -1.31 11.78 16.26
C GLU A 78 -2.49 11.76 15.28
N GLY A 79 -3.59 11.12 15.68
CA GLY A 79 -4.80 10.99 14.87
C GLY A 79 -4.79 9.83 13.86
N VAL A 80 -3.67 9.12 13.69
CA VAL A 80 -3.66 7.87 12.91
C VAL A 80 -4.08 6.69 13.80
N SER A 81 -5.02 5.89 13.30
CA SER A 81 -5.58 4.75 14.03
C SER A 81 -5.51 3.49 13.18
N ARG A 82 -5.33 2.32 13.79
CA ARG A 82 -5.38 1.04 13.07
C ARG A 82 -6.82 0.77 12.61
N ALA A 83 -6.99 0.39 11.34
CA ALA A 83 -8.27 0.09 10.74
C ALA A 83 -8.58 -1.40 10.85
N GLU A 84 -8.80 -1.88 12.09
CA GLU A 84 -9.05 -3.30 12.38
C GLU A 84 -10.25 -3.88 11.61
N GLN A 85 -11.15 -3.02 11.13
CA GLN A 85 -12.30 -3.41 10.30
C GLN A 85 -11.93 -3.83 8.87
N MET A 86 -10.69 -3.60 8.43
CA MET A 86 -10.20 -3.88 7.07
C MET A 86 -9.21 -5.06 7.01
N GLU A 87 -8.92 -5.68 8.15
CA GLU A 87 -8.09 -6.88 8.30
C GLU A 87 -8.93 -8.16 8.22
#